data_AF-A0A2G8KEE4-F1
#
_entry.id   AF-A0A2G8KEE4-F1
#
_cell.length_a   1.000
_cell.length_b   1.000
_cell.length_c   1.000
_cell.angle_alpha   90.00
_cell.angle_beta   90.00
_cell.angle_gamma   90.00
#
_symmetry.space_group_name_H-M   'P 1'
#
loop_
_entity.id
_entity.type
_entity.pdbx_description
1 polymer ?
#
loop_
_entity_poly.entity_id
_entity_poly.type
_entity_poly.pdbx_seq_one_letter_code
_entity_poly.pdbx_strand_id
1 'polypeptide(L)'
;MMSRLVIKHGAKSFTREKIRDKRPACLEDPKIGKHKFVKTNLMRQKDLIINVNESLPWIPVVVESQQPQDTRDDYRAEKVAGDLKTLVRVLGYTSCILVGHDWGGIICWYFAHLFPEMTHRVIILNAPNPTIFHDAILSSWQQRKNSLYMFFFQIPWLPEVFMKWNDYAMLDKSTKGEDTLFFTREEIEGLKYSMSRPGTRTGSLNYYRANISAMNFLCTVTRPTLIIWGMKDKYLSPILLNGLEKLVSDLKISKVEDAAHWVHQNQSRKVNQLILQYLQTHHQ
;
A
#
# COMPACT_ATOMS: atom_id res chain seq x y z
N MET A 1 -12.08 12.88 15.64
CA MET A 1 -12.97 11.84 15.10
C MET A 1 -12.27 11.25 13.88
N MET A 2 -11.70 10.05 13.95
CA MET A 2 -11.06 9.42 12.79
C MET A 2 -12.15 8.80 11.92
N SER A 3 -12.26 9.28 10.68
CA SER A 3 -13.19 8.76 9.69
C SER A 3 -12.44 7.99 8.62
N ARG A 4 -12.99 6.84 8.24
CA ARG A 4 -12.47 6.01 7.16
C ARG A 4 -13.24 6.32 5.87
N LEU A 5 -12.53 6.46 4.76
CA LEU A 5 -13.11 6.52 3.42
C LEU A 5 -12.93 5.16 2.76
N VAL A 6 -14.05 4.58 2.32
CA VAL A 6 -14.09 3.35 1.52
C VAL A 6 -14.43 3.76 0.10
N ILE A 7 -13.54 3.44 -0.85
CA ILE A 7 -13.81 3.60 -2.28
C ILE A 7 -14.72 2.44 -2.72
N LYS A 8 -15.83 2.75 -3.38
CA LYS A 8 -16.70 1.77 -4.03
C LYS A 8 -16.44 1.85 -5.53
N HIS A 9 -15.90 0.79 -6.14
CA HIS A 9 -15.65 0.75 -7.58
C HIS A 9 -16.94 1.07 -8.35
N GLY A 10 -16.84 1.94 -9.37
CA GLY A 10 -17.95 2.30 -10.27
C GLY A 10 -19.08 3.14 -9.66
N ALA A 11 -19.19 3.22 -8.33
CA ALA A 11 -20.13 4.10 -7.68
C ALA A 11 -19.46 5.45 -7.41
N LYS A 12 -20.02 6.54 -7.96
CA LYS A 12 -19.65 7.93 -7.63
C LYS A 12 -19.99 8.31 -6.16
N SER A 13 -19.97 7.35 -5.24
CA SER A 13 -20.39 7.50 -3.85
C SER A 13 -19.28 7.05 -2.90
N PHE A 14 -18.77 7.97 -2.11
CA PHE A 14 -17.81 7.71 -1.03
C PHE A 14 -18.57 7.67 0.29
N THR A 15 -18.44 6.56 1.03
CA THR A 15 -19.10 6.45 2.35
C THR A 15 -18.08 6.77 3.44
N ARG A 16 -18.39 7.78 4.26
CA ARG A 16 -17.65 8.09 5.48
C ARG A 16 -18.19 7.21 6.60
N GLU A 17 -17.49 6.13 6.93
CA GLU A 17 -17.88 5.28 8.07
C GLU A 17 -17.39 5.90 9.39
N LYS A 18 -18.30 6.08 10.35
CA LYS A 18 -17.97 6.38 11.76
C LYS A 18 -17.50 5.09 12.43
N ILE A 19 -16.28 5.09 12.97
CA ILE A 19 -15.79 3.99 13.81
C ILE A 19 -16.63 3.96 15.10
N ARG A 20 -17.12 2.78 15.52
CA ARG A 20 -17.89 2.58 16.75
C ARG A 20 -17.09 3.04 18.00
N ASP A 21 -17.78 3.77 18.88
CA ASP A 21 -17.27 4.45 20.09
C ASP A 21 -16.86 3.51 21.24
N LYS A 22 -15.77 2.75 21.10
CA LYS A 22 -15.00 2.33 22.29
C LYS A 22 -13.51 2.60 22.09
N ARG A 23 -12.98 3.53 22.90
CA ARG A 23 -11.54 3.87 22.98
C ARG A 23 -10.79 2.72 23.67
N PRO A 24 -9.73 2.14 23.07
CA PRO A 24 -8.83 1.21 23.75
C PRO A 24 -7.87 1.94 24.70
N ALA A 25 -7.53 1.31 25.83
CA ALA A 25 -6.81 1.86 26.99
C ALA A 25 -5.29 2.19 26.78
N CYS A 26 -4.80 2.33 25.55
CA CYS A 26 -3.38 2.57 25.25
C CYS A 26 -3.09 3.96 24.64
N LEU A 27 -3.88 4.97 25.01
CA LEU A 27 -3.80 6.33 24.45
C LEU A 27 -3.31 7.42 25.42
N GLU A 28 -2.83 7.08 26.62
CA GLU A 28 -2.25 8.06 27.55
C GLU A 28 -0.72 7.95 27.57
N ASP A 29 -0.05 8.70 26.70
CA ASP A 29 1.31 9.15 26.96
C ASP A 29 1.37 10.68 26.78
N PRO A 30 1.37 11.45 27.87
CA PRO A 30 1.38 12.91 27.83
C PRO A 30 2.74 13.52 27.45
N LYS A 31 3.82 12.73 27.28
CA LYS A 31 5.16 13.25 26.94
C LYS A 31 5.36 13.47 25.43
N ILE A 32 4.47 12.96 24.59
CA ILE A 32 4.59 13.03 23.14
C ILE A 32 3.56 14.05 22.64
N GLY A 33 4.00 15.31 22.47
CA GLY A 33 3.16 16.42 22.01
C GLY A 33 2.39 16.16 20.71
N LYS A 34 1.53 17.10 20.28
CA LYS A 34 0.62 17.00 19.12
C LYS A 34 1.35 16.62 17.81
N HIS A 35 1.57 15.32 17.62
CA HIS A 35 1.93 14.65 16.39
C HIS A 35 0.96 13.49 16.25
N LYS A 36 0.23 13.41 15.13
CA LYS A 36 -0.58 12.21 14.85
C LYS A 36 -0.13 11.58 13.55
N PHE A 37 1.01 10.88 13.66
CA PHE A 37 1.35 9.75 12.81
C PHE A 37 0.42 8.56 13.08
N VAL A 38 0.37 7.66 12.10
CA VAL A 38 -0.25 6.31 12.07
C VAL A 38 -0.71 5.82 13.44
N LYS A 39 -2.01 5.89 13.71
CA LYS A 39 -2.66 5.12 14.78
C LYS A 39 -3.99 4.60 14.29
N THR A 40 -4.04 3.31 14.00
CA THR A 40 -5.28 2.58 13.75
C THR A 40 -5.03 1.08 13.93
N ASN A 41 -5.56 0.54 15.04
CA ASN A 41 -5.34 -0.81 15.59
C ASN A 41 -6.09 -1.93 14.82
N LEU A 42 -6.13 -1.82 13.49
CA LEU A 42 -6.54 -2.85 12.53
C LEU A 42 -5.87 -2.59 11.16
N MET A 43 -4.88 -1.69 11.12
CA MET A 43 -4.34 -1.06 9.91
C MET A 43 -2.82 -1.14 9.86
N ARG A 44 -2.25 -2.28 10.24
CA ARG A 44 -0.86 -2.58 9.96
C ARG A 44 -0.65 -3.05 8.51
N GLN A 45 -1.73 -3.38 7.80
CA GLN A 45 -1.68 -3.95 6.45
C GLN A 45 -2.23 -3.00 5.38
N LYS A 46 -2.02 -1.68 5.51
CA LYS A 46 -2.55 -0.72 4.51
C LYS A 46 -1.48 -0.26 3.55
N ASP A 47 -1.81 -0.51 2.30
CA ASP A 47 -0.94 -0.31 1.16
C ASP A 47 -0.97 1.16 0.68
N LEU A 48 -1.91 2.02 1.14
CA LEU A 48 -2.04 3.39 0.63
C LEU A 48 -2.47 4.41 1.71
N ILE A 49 -1.83 5.58 1.70
CA ILE A 49 -2.16 6.76 2.52
C ILE A 49 -2.08 7.99 1.62
N ILE A 50 -3.07 8.87 1.67
CA ILE A 50 -3.07 10.13 0.92
C ILE A 50 -2.97 11.30 1.88
N ASN A 51 -2.12 12.27 1.58
CA ASN A 51 -2.22 13.59 2.18
C ASN A 51 -2.60 14.62 1.14
N VAL A 52 -3.73 15.27 1.36
CA VAL A 52 -4.29 16.26 0.45
C VAL A 52 -3.86 17.69 0.78
N ASN A 53 -3.29 17.95 1.97
CA ASN A 53 -2.79 19.26 2.38
C ASN A 53 -1.84 19.12 3.60
N GLU A 54 -0.65 19.74 3.55
CA GLU A 54 0.33 19.76 4.66
C GLU A 54 -0.22 20.32 5.99
N SER A 55 -1.26 21.17 5.90
CA SER A 55 -1.97 21.78 7.05
C SER A 55 -3.07 20.88 7.63
N LEU A 56 -3.41 19.78 6.97
CA LEU A 56 -4.49 18.87 7.35
C LEU A 56 -3.95 17.51 7.80
N PRO A 57 -4.72 16.77 8.62
CA PRO A 57 -4.32 15.42 8.99
C PRO A 57 -4.27 14.52 7.74
N TRP A 58 -3.19 13.73 7.63
CA TRP A 58 -3.04 12.65 6.65
C TRP A 58 -4.29 11.77 6.64
N ILE A 59 -4.84 11.50 5.46
CA ILE A 59 -6.07 10.73 5.30
C ILE A 59 -5.68 9.29 4.91
N PRO A 60 -5.81 8.31 5.81
CA PRO A 60 -5.62 6.93 5.43
C PRO A 60 -6.72 6.53 4.44
N VAL A 61 -6.31 6.14 3.24
CA VAL A 61 -7.24 5.69 2.20
C VAL A 61 -7.13 4.18 2.10
N VAL A 62 -8.26 3.51 2.30
CA VAL A 62 -8.33 2.08 2.07
C VAL A 62 -9.09 1.90 0.78
N VAL A 63 -8.39 1.35 -0.19
CA VAL A 63 -9.08 0.68 -1.29
C VAL A 63 -9.44 -0.72 -0.79
N GLU A 64 -10.44 -0.79 0.09
CA GLU A 64 -11.04 -2.06 0.49
C GLU A 64 -12.28 -2.23 -0.37
N SER A 65 -12.25 -3.20 -1.28
CA SER A 65 -13.48 -3.69 -1.85
C SER A 65 -14.17 -4.60 -0.84
N GLN A 66 -15.36 -4.18 -0.40
CA GLN A 66 -16.25 -5.00 0.42
C GLN A 66 -17.44 -5.52 -0.40
N GLN A 67 -17.31 -5.61 -1.73
CA GLN A 67 -18.45 -5.89 -2.60
C GLN A 67 -18.33 -7.28 -3.25
N PRO A 68 -19.28 -8.19 -2.95
CA PRO A 68 -19.36 -9.51 -3.59
C PRO A 68 -19.45 -9.49 -5.12
N GLN A 69 -19.86 -8.35 -5.69
CA GLN A 69 -20.06 -8.13 -7.12
C GLN A 69 -18.84 -7.59 -7.88
N ASP A 70 -17.75 -7.21 -7.19
CA ASP A 70 -16.59 -6.65 -7.89
C ASP A 70 -15.92 -7.72 -8.78
N THR A 71 -15.70 -7.36 -10.03
CA THR A 71 -15.07 -8.23 -11.02
C THR A 71 -13.54 -8.13 -10.93
N ARG A 72 -12.83 -9.07 -11.56
CA ARG A 72 -11.36 -8.98 -11.70
C ARG A 72 -10.92 -7.64 -12.30
N ASP A 73 -11.62 -7.16 -13.33
CA ASP A 73 -11.24 -5.95 -14.07
C ASP A 73 -11.34 -4.68 -13.23
N ASP A 74 -12.13 -4.69 -12.15
CA ASP A 74 -12.25 -3.55 -11.24
C ASP A 74 -10.98 -3.33 -10.42
N TYR A 75 -10.13 -4.35 -10.26
CA TYR A 75 -8.87 -4.29 -9.54
C TYR A 75 -7.67 -3.91 -10.41
N ARG A 76 -7.89 -3.53 -11.68
CA ARG A 76 -6.80 -2.99 -12.52
C ARG A 76 -6.26 -1.72 -11.88
N ALA A 77 -4.95 -1.64 -11.68
CA ALA A 77 -4.29 -0.55 -10.97
C ALA A 77 -4.59 0.83 -11.59
N GLU A 78 -4.73 0.89 -12.91
CA GLU A 78 -5.19 2.06 -13.65
C GLU A 78 -6.60 2.51 -13.23
N LYS A 79 -7.57 1.58 -13.12
CA LYS A 79 -8.93 1.90 -12.67
C LYS A 79 -8.92 2.39 -11.23
N VAL A 80 -8.18 1.71 -10.35
CA VAL A 80 -8.04 2.09 -8.94
C VAL A 80 -7.41 3.49 -8.81
N ALA A 81 -6.42 3.83 -9.64
CA ALA A 81 -5.87 5.17 -9.69
C ALA A 81 -6.91 6.20 -10.17
N GLY A 82 -7.79 5.84 -11.12
CA GLY A 82 -8.92 6.67 -11.54
C GLY A 82 -9.95 6.92 -10.41
N ASP A 83 -10.22 5.91 -9.59
CA ASP A 83 -11.07 6.07 -8.41
C ASP A 83 -10.41 6.98 -7.36
N LEU A 84 -9.09 6.86 -7.20
CA LEU A 84 -8.30 7.75 -6.34
C LEU A 84 -8.40 9.21 -6.79
N LYS A 85 -8.36 9.44 -8.10
CA LYS A 85 -8.51 10.79 -8.69
C LYS A 85 -9.88 11.36 -8.35
N THR A 86 -10.91 10.54 -8.46
CA THR A 86 -12.28 10.92 -8.10
C THR A 86 -12.39 11.24 -6.61
N LEU A 87 -11.74 10.44 -5.76
CA LEU A 87 -11.68 10.68 -4.31
C LEU A 87 -11.04 12.04 -3.98
N VAL A 88 -9.87 12.33 -4.56
CA VAL A 88 -9.16 13.61 -4.34
C VAL A 88 -10.07 14.80 -4.70
N ARG A 89 -10.78 14.72 -5.83
CA ARG A 89 -11.74 15.76 -6.26
C ARG A 89 -12.94 15.89 -5.33
N VAL A 90 -13.54 14.77 -4.90
CA VAL A 90 -14.70 14.80 -3.98
C VAL A 90 -14.31 15.36 -2.60
N LEU A 91 -13.07 15.17 -2.19
CA LEU A 91 -12.54 15.80 -0.98
C LEU A 91 -12.31 17.31 -1.14
N GLY A 92 -12.46 17.87 -2.34
CA GLY A 92 -12.31 19.29 -2.63
C GLY A 92 -10.90 19.72 -3.01
N TYR A 93 -10.01 18.78 -3.33
CA TYR A 93 -8.62 19.06 -3.65
C TYR A 93 -8.33 18.87 -5.15
N THR A 94 -7.36 19.62 -5.65
CA THR A 94 -6.86 19.53 -7.02
C THR A 94 -5.62 18.66 -7.13
N SER A 95 -4.86 18.51 -6.04
CA SER A 95 -3.65 17.68 -5.97
C SER A 95 -3.46 17.05 -4.60
N CYS A 96 -2.55 16.07 -4.50
CA CYS A 96 -2.20 15.42 -3.25
C CYS A 96 -0.75 14.90 -3.22
N ILE A 97 -0.27 14.61 -2.00
CA ILE A 97 0.91 13.81 -1.72
C ILE A 97 0.47 12.36 -1.50
N LEU A 98 1.12 11.46 -2.22
CA LEU A 98 0.84 10.03 -2.18
C LEU A 98 1.87 9.31 -1.33
N VAL A 99 1.42 8.41 -0.45
CA VAL A 99 2.29 7.49 0.28
C VAL A 99 1.75 6.08 0.09
N GLY A 100 2.51 5.19 -0.53
CA GLY A 100 2.06 3.83 -0.80
C GLY A 100 3.08 2.77 -0.42
N HIS A 101 2.59 1.66 0.14
CA HIS A 101 3.29 0.42 0.38
C HIS A 101 2.72 -0.69 -0.51
N ASP A 102 3.53 -1.66 -0.94
CA ASP A 102 3.08 -2.81 -1.75
C ASP A 102 2.13 -2.43 -2.92
N TRP A 103 0.92 -3.01 -3.02
CA TRP A 103 -0.05 -2.68 -4.08
C TRP A 103 -0.48 -1.22 -4.11
N GLY A 104 -0.53 -0.54 -2.98
CA GLY A 104 -0.86 0.87 -2.94
C GLY A 104 0.34 1.73 -3.32
N GLY A 105 1.57 1.25 -3.13
CA GLY A 105 2.75 1.81 -3.80
C GLY A 105 2.68 1.66 -5.33
N ILE A 106 2.23 0.51 -5.82
CA ILE A 106 1.95 0.32 -7.26
C ILE A 106 0.87 1.30 -7.73
N ILE A 107 -0.23 1.45 -7.00
CA ILE A 107 -1.28 2.44 -7.31
C ILE A 107 -0.71 3.87 -7.32
N CYS A 108 0.19 4.21 -6.40
CA CYS A 108 0.88 5.51 -6.40
C CYS A 108 1.71 5.72 -7.67
N TRP A 109 2.44 4.70 -8.14
CA TRP A 109 3.17 4.76 -9.41
C TRP A 109 2.24 5.05 -10.58
N TYR A 110 1.14 4.31 -10.69
CA TYR A 110 0.13 4.53 -11.73
C TYR A 110 -0.50 5.93 -11.64
N PHE A 111 -0.88 6.38 -10.45
CA PHE A 111 -1.48 7.70 -10.27
C PHE A 111 -0.52 8.83 -10.65
N ALA A 112 0.74 8.75 -10.21
CA ALA A 112 1.74 9.76 -10.51
C ALA A 112 2.10 9.83 -12.01
N HIS A 113 2.05 8.68 -12.69
CA HIS A 113 2.23 8.58 -14.13
C HIS A 113 1.04 9.13 -14.93
N LEU A 114 -0.19 8.76 -14.54
CA LEU A 114 -1.41 9.11 -15.26
C LEU A 114 -1.92 10.52 -14.97
N PHE A 115 -1.70 11.02 -13.75
CA PHE A 115 -2.19 12.31 -13.25
C PHE A 115 -1.07 13.13 -12.60
N PRO A 116 0.02 13.44 -13.32
CA PRO A 116 1.13 14.22 -12.78
C PRO A 116 0.68 15.61 -12.32
N GLU A 117 -0.34 16.22 -12.92
CA GLU A 117 -0.92 17.49 -12.51
C GLU A 117 -1.62 17.44 -11.14
N MET A 118 -2.11 16.26 -10.75
CA MET A 118 -2.77 16.03 -9.45
C MET A 118 -1.81 15.47 -8.40
N THR A 119 -0.52 15.33 -8.73
CA THR A 119 0.49 14.73 -7.86
C THR A 119 1.50 15.78 -7.44
N HIS A 120 1.53 16.10 -6.15
CA HIS A 120 2.53 17.02 -5.61
C HIS A 120 3.84 16.29 -5.33
N ARG A 121 3.79 15.18 -4.59
CA ARG A 121 4.95 14.31 -4.27
C ARG A 121 4.49 12.87 -4.10
N VAL A 122 5.43 11.94 -4.26
CA VAL A 122 5.20 10.50 -4.10
C VAL A 122 6.18 9.93 -3.09
N ILE A 123 5.68 9.11 -2.18
CA ILE A 123 6.49 8.36 -1.21
C ILE A 123 6.14 6.88 -1.36
N ILE A 124 7.12 6.07 -1.71
CA ILE A 124 6.96 4.64 -1.95
C ILE A 124 7.70 3.87 -0.86
N LEU A 125 7.02 2.90 -0.27
CA LEU A 125 7.55 2.00 0.74
C LEU A 125 7.54 0.59 0.13
N ASN A 126 8.69 -0.04 -0.10
CA ASN A 126 8.79 -1.43 -0.64
C ASN A 126 7.72 -1.76 -1.71
N ALA A 127 7.67 -0.99 -2.80
CA ALA A 127 6.80 -1.29 -3.94
C ALA A 127 7.54 -0.97 -5.25
N PRO A 128 7.56 -1.89 -6.22
CA PRO A 128 8.35 -1.69 -7.42
C PRO A 128 7.64 -0.76 -8.42
N ASN A 129 8.42 0.00 -9.17
CA ASN A 129 7.91 0.62 -10.38
C ASN A 129 7.50 -0.48 -11.38
N PRO A 130 6.32 -0.40 -12.03
CA PRO A 130 5.84 -1.45 -12.93
C PRO A 130 6.81 -1.83 -14.06
N THR A 131 7.50 -0.85 -14.67
CA THR A 131 8.47 -1.10 -15.74
C THR A 131 9.67 -1.88 -15.24
N ILE A 132 10.26 -1.44 -14.12
CA ILE A 132 11.42 -2.13 -13.52
C ILE A 132 11.02 -3.53 -13.03
N PHE A 133 9.81 -3.67 -12.49
CA PHE A 133 9.30 -4.99 -12.07
C PHE A 133 9.21 -5.96 -13.24
N HIS A 134 8.59 -5.52 -14.34
CA HIS A 134 8.47 -6.33 -15.55
C HIS A 134 9.85 -6.77 -16.08
N ASP A 135 10.80 -5.82 -16.18
CA ASP A 135 12.16 -6.12 -16.65
C ASP A 135 12.90 -7.06 -15.70
N ALA A 136 12.73 -6.90 -14.38
CA ALA A 136 13.32 -7.77 -13.38
C ALA A 136 12.74 -9.19 -13.42
N ILE A 137 11.43 -9.34 -13.69
CA ILE A 137 10.81 -10.67 -13.88
C ILE A 137 11.39 -11.36 -15.11
N LEU A 138 11.74 -10.65 -16.18
CA LEU A 138 12.34 -11.27 -17.37
C LEU A 138 13.84 -11.57 -17.18
N SER A 139 14.57 -10.68 -16.51
CA SER A 139 16.04 -10.74 -16.45
C SER A 139 16.60 -11.41 -15.19
N SER A 140 15.89 -11.39 -14.06
CA SER A 140 16.42 -11.84 -12.77
C SER A 140 15.84 -13.19 -12.34
N TRP A 141 16.71 -14.18 -12.13
CA TRP A 141 16.30 -15.43 -11.52
C TRP A 141 15.77 -15.26 -10.10
N GLN A 142 16.41 -14.38 -9.31
CA GLN A 142 16.03 -14.13 -7.92
C GLN A 142 14.63 -13.52 -7.82
N GLN A 143 14.32 -12.47 -8.61
CA GLN A 143 13.01 -11.84 -8.55
C GLN A 143 11.91 -12.78 -9.07
N ARG A 144 12.18 -13.58 -10.11
CA ARG A 144 11.25 -14.63 -10.56
C ARG A 144 10.92 -15.60 -9.45
N LYS A 145 11.95 -16.13 -8.77
CA LYS A 145 11.75 -17.04 -7.63
C LYS A 145 10.94 -16.38 -6.52
N ASN A 146 11.25 -15.14 -6.15
CA ASN A 146 10.52 -14.39 -5.13
C ASN A 146 9.06 -14.12 -5.51
N SER A 147 8.74 -14.12 -6.80
CA SER A 147 7.40 -13.81 -7.34
C SER A 147 6.57 -15.06 -7.70
N LEU A 148 7.06 -16.27 -7.41
CA LEU A 148 6.35 -17.53 -7.73
C LEU A 148 4.95 -17.61 -7.10
N TYR A 149 4.77 -17.01 -5.92
CA TYR A 149 3.47 -16.95 -5.24
C TYR A 149 2.39 -16.22 -6.05
N MET A 150 2.79 -15.27 -6.90
CA MET A 150 1.89 -14.48 -7.74
C MET A 150 1.22 -15.35 -8.82
N PHE A 151 1.94 -16.36 -9.32
CA PHE A 151 1.40 -17.36 -10.26
C PHE A 151 0.44 -18.34 -9.55
N PHE A 152 0.75 -18.74 -8.31
CA PHE A 152 -0.17 -19.52 -7.50
C PHE A 152 -1.53 -18.81 -7.34
N PHE A 153 -1.52 -17.49 -7.14
CA PHE A 153 -2.74 -16.68 -7.04
C PHE A 153 -3.58 -16.63 -8.34
N GLN A 154 -3.02 -17.02 -9.49
CA GLN A 154 -3.77 -17.09 -10.75
C GLN A 154 -4.67 -18.32 -10.86
N ILE A 155 -4.41 -19.37 -10.07
CA ILE A 155 -5.19 -20.60 -10.12
C ILE A 155 -6.61 -20.28 -9.61
N PRO A 156 -7.68 -20.56 -10.39
CA PRO A 156 -9.05 -20.36 -9.92
C PRO A 156 -9.28 -21.17 -8.64
N TRP A 157 -10.08 -20.63 -7.70
CA TRP A 157 -10.59 -21.25 -6.45
C TRP A 157 -9.56 -21.78 -5.43
N LEU A 158 -8.42 -22.31 -5.86
CA LEU A 158 -7.42 -22.97 -5.03
C LEU A 158 -6.79 -22.01 -3.98
N PRO A 159 -6.34 -20.79 -4.32
CA PRO A 159 -5.84 -19.85 -3.33
C PRO A 159 -6.91 -19.46 -2.30
N GLU A 160 -8.16 -19.27 -2.72
CA GLU A 160 -9.25 -18.96 -1.82
C GLU A 160 -9.53 -20.08 -0.81
N VAL A 161 -9.47 -21.34 -1.24
CA VAL A 161 -9.61 -22.51 -0.36
C VAL A 161 -8.42 -22.59 0.59
N PHE A 162 -7.21 -22.46 0.07
CA PHE A 162 -5.98 -22.53 0.87
C PHE A 162 -5.91 -21.43 1.93
N MET A 163 -6.28 -20.19 1.59
CA MET A 163 -6.32 -19.07 2.54
C MET A 163 -7.31 -19.29 3.69
N LYS A 164 -8.39 -20.05 3.46
CA LYS A 164 -9.40 -20.37 4.48
C LYS A 164 -9.01 -21.55 5.38
N TRP A 165 -8.10 -22.39 4.91
CA TRP A 165 -7.80 -23.66 5.54
C TRP A 165 -7.24 -23.46 6.95
N ASN A 166 -7.66 -24.35 7.86
CA ASN A 166 -7.26 -24.37 9.27
C ASN A 166 -7.38 -23.00 9.96
N ASP A 167 -8.55 -22.36 9.86
CA ASP A 167 -8.80 -21.01 10.44
C ASP A 167 -7.77 -19.97 10.00
N TYR A 168 -7.54 -19.86 8.70
CA TYR A 168 -6.60 -18.88 8.14
C TYR A 168 -5.17 -19.02 8.70
N ALA A 169 -4.72 -20.26 9.00
CA ALA A 169 -3.38 -20.52 9.57
C ALA A 169 -2.22 -19.92 8.77
N MET A 170 -2.42 -19.66 7.47
CA MET A 170 -1.45 -18.92 6.65
C MET A 170 -1.19 -17.51 7.20
N LEU A 171 -2.23 -16.81 7.68
CA LEU A 171 -2.08 -15.49 8.31
C LEU A 171 -1.32 -15.61 9.62
N ASP A 172 -1.63 -16.60 10.47
CA ASP A 172 -0.86 -16.85 11.69
C ASP A 172 0.63 -17.07 11.41
N LYS A 173 0.95 -17.83 10.35
CA LYS A 173 2.32 -18.14 9.98
C LYS A 173 3.04 -16.93 9.37
N SER A 174 2.34 -16.14 8.54
CA SER A 174 2.94 -14.96 7.90
C SER A 174 3.14 -13.80 8.88
N THR A 175 2.33 -13.71 9.94
CA THR A 175 2.44 -12.68 10.98
C THR A 175 3.30 -13.06 12.19
N LYS A 176 3.81 -14.30 12.25
CA LYS A 176 4.73 -14.79 13.31
C LYS A 176 6.19 -14.90 12.86
N GLY A 177 6.53 -14.43 11.66
CA GLY A 177 7.92 -14.38 11.20
C GLY A 177 8.72 -13.32 11.95
N GLU A 178 10.05 -13.45 11.98
CA GLU A 178 10.95 -12.44 12.59
C GLU A 178 10.67 -11.01 12.08
N ASP A 179 10.27 -10.90 10.81
CA ASP A 179 9.94 -9.65 10.12
C ASP A 179 8.53 -9.12 10.45
N THR A 180 7.70 -9.87 11.19
CA THR A 180 6.29 -9.55 11.47
C THR A 180 5.93 -9.70 12.95
N LEU A 181 6.91 -9.89 13.85
CA LEU A 181 6.77 -10.01 15.32
C LEU A 181 6.01 -8.88 16.04
N PHE A 182 5.57 -7.86 15.31
CA PHE A 182 4.85 -6.73 15.84
C PHE A 182 3.36 -7.03 16.04
N PHE A 183 2.75 -7.92 15.26
CA PHE A 183 1.30 -8.18 15.31
C PHE A 183 0.88 -8.81 16.64
N THR A 184 -0.06 -8.14 17.32
CA THR A 184 -0.75 -8.70 18.49
C THR A 184 -1.73 -9.78 18.05
N ARG A 185 -2.09 -10.69 18.96
CA ARG A 185 -3.09 -11.74 18.68
C ARG A 185 -4.41 -11.13 18.22
N GLU A 186 -4.84 -10.05 18.86
CA GLU A 186 -6.07 -9.34 18.54
C GLU A 186 -6.05 -8.75 17.13
N GLU A 187 -4.89 -8.28 16.65
CA GLU A 187 -4.76 -7.78 15.27
C GLU A 187 -4.79 -8.91 14.25
N ILE A 188 -4.17 -10.06 14.54
CA ILE A 188 -4.23 -11.24 13.68
C ILE A 188 -5.69 -11.69 13.54
N GLU A 189 -6.43 -11.78 14.64
CA GLU A 189 -7.86 -12.11 14.62
C GLU A 189 -8.68 -11.05 13.86
N GLY A 190 -8.33 -9.77 13.99
CA GLY A 190 -8.91 -8.70 13.18
C GLY A 190 -8.68 -8.88 11.68
N LEU A 191 -7.48 -9.32 11.26
CA LEU A 191 -7.16 -9.63 9.87
C LEU A 191 -7.94 -10.85 9.38
N LYS A 192 -8.01 -11.93 10.18
CA LYS A 192 -8.82 -13.12 9.88
C LYS A 192 -10.29 -12.75 9.69
N TYR A 193 -10.84 -11.92 10.58
CA TYR A 193 -12.21 -11.42 10.46
C TYR A 193 -12.41 -10.60 9.19
N SER A 194 -11.48 -9.72 8.83
CA SER A 194 -11.57 -8.97 7.57
C SER A 194 -11.59 -9.91 6.35
N MET A 195 -10.69 -10.90 6.34
CA MET A 195 -10.60 -11.90 5.27
C MET A 195 -11.79 -12.87 5.26
N SER A 196 -12.52 -13.04 6.37
CA SER A 196 -13.72 -13.90 6.39
C SER A 196 -14.93 -13.26 5.72
N ARG A 197 -14.92 -11.94 5.54
CA ARG A 197 -16.00 -11.22 4.87
C ARG A 197 -16.18 -11.68 3.42
N PRO A 198 -17.42 -11.82 2.94
CA PRO A 198 -17.69 -12.13 1.54
C PRO A 198 -17.01 -11.12 0.61
N GLY A 199 -16.41 -11.60 -0.48
CA GLY A 199 -15.74 -10.78 -1.50
C GLY A 199 -14.31 -10.34 -1.15
N THR A 200 -13.96 -10.11 0.11
CA THR A 200 -12.66 -9.52 0.49
C THR A 200 -11.45 -10.34 0.05
N ARG A 201 -11.46 -11.67 0.22
CA ARG A 201 -10.35 -12.54 -0.20
C ARG A 201 -10.17 -12.58 -1.70
N THR A 202 -11.26 -12.79 -2.43
CA THR A 202 -11.24 -12.80 -3.88
C THR A 202 -10.80 -11.44 -4.40
N GLY A 203 -11.19 -10.35 -3.73
CA GLY A 203 -10.70 -9.01 -4.03
C GLY A 203 -9.19 -8.84 -3.85
N SER A 204 -8.63 -9.27 -2.72
CA SER A 204 -7.18 -9.25 -2.51
C SER A 204 -6.42 -10.03 -3.58
N LEU A 205 -6.94 -11.19 -4.01
CA LEU A 205 -6.35 -11.98 -5.10
C LEU A 205 -6.54 -11.33 -6.47
N ASN A 206 -7.62 -10.58 -6.66
CA ASN A 206 -7.92 -9.91 -7.93
C ASN A 206 -6.91 -8.81 -8.26
N TYR A 207 -6.24 -8.19 -7.28
CA TYR A 207 -5.09 -7.32 -7.56
C TYR A 207 -4.00 -8.05 -8.35
N TYR A 208 -3.64 -9.26 -7.93
CA TYR A 208 -2.68 -10.09 -8.66
C TYR A 208 -3.24 -10.55 -9.99
N ARG A 209 -4.47 -11.07 -10.01
CA ARG A 209 -5.09 -11.57 -11.24
C ARG A 209 -5.25 -10.49 -12.29
N ALA A 210 -5.63 -9.27 -11.92
CA ALA A 210 -5.89 -8.19 -12.88
C ALA A 210 -4.62 -7.57 -13.47
N ASN A 211 -3.49 -7.58 -12.74
CA ASN A 211 -2.38 -6.68 -13.05
C ASN A 211 -1.07 -7.34 -13.48
N ILE A 212 -0.79 -8.60 -13.15
CA ILE A 212 0.54 -9.20 -13.42
C ILE A 212 0.91 -9.14 -14.91
N SER A 213 -0.05 -9.44 -15.79
CA SER A 213 0.15 -9.34 -17.24
C SER A 213 0.09 -7.90 -17.77
N ALA A 214 -0.41 -6.95 -16.97
CA ALA A 214 -0.63 -5.55 -17.36
C ALA A 214 0.50 -4.61 -16.91
N MET A 215 1.50 -5.12 -16.19
CA MET A 215 2.69 -4.34 -15.78
C MET A 215 3.72 -4.13 -16.90
N ASN A 216 3.40 -4.51 -18.14
CA ASN A 216 4.26 -4.42 -19.32
C ASN A 216 4.17 -3.06 -20.04
N PHE A 217 4.27 -1.96 -19.28
CA PHE A 217 4.23 -0.60 -19.85
C PHE A 217 5.33 0.28 -19.25
N LEU A 218 5.60 1.39 -19.93
CA LEU A 218 6.56 2.39 -19.49
C LEU A 218 5.91 3.36 -18.48
N CYS A 219 6.25 3.21 -17.20
CA CYS A 219 5.75 3.99 -16.08
C CYS A 219 6.80 5.02 -15.66
N THR A 220 6.76 6.20 -16.27
CA THR A 220 7.60 7.35 -15.90
C THR A 220 6.90 8.26 -14.90
N VAL A 221 7.67 8.87 -13.99
CA VAL A 221 7.18 9.83 -13.00
C VAL A 221 8.03 11.09 -13.03
N THR A 222 7.40 12.24 -13.25
CA THR A 222 8.07 13.55 -13.32
C THR A 222 8.05 14.31 -12.00
N ARG A 223 7.34 13.79 -10.99
CA ARG A 223 7.16 14.44 -9.69
C ARG A 223 8.20 13.99 -8.67
N PRO A 224 8.55 14.85 -7.70
CA PRO A 224 9.45 14.48 -6.62
C PRO A 224 9.01 13.18 -5.95
N THR A 225 9.93 12.23 -5.87
CA THR A 225 9.65 10.89 -5.37
C THR A 225 10.68 10.44 -4.34
N LEU A 226 10.20 10.06 -3.16
CA LEU A 226 10.98 9.34 -2.15
C LEU A 226 10.66 7.85 -2.19
N ILE A 227 11.69 7.01 -2.27
CA ILE A 227 11.59 5.57 -2.06
C ILE A 227 12.24 5.21 -0.73
N ILE A 228 11.52 4.51 0.13
CA ILE A 228 12.06 3.90 1.35
C ILE A 228 11.99 2.38 1.16
N TRP A 229 13.14 1.72 1.24
CA TRP A 229 13.24 0.30 0.90
C TRP A 229 13.88 -0.51 2.02
N GLY A 230 13.14 -1.46 2.59
CA GLY A 230 13.65 -2.48 3.49
C GLY A 230 14.45 -3.52 2.72
N MET A 231 15.72 -3.69 3.06
CA MET A 231 16.67 -4.48 2.28
C MET A 231 16.58 -6.00 2.53
N LYS A 232 15.91 -6.43 3.60
CA LYS A 232 15.66 -7.84 3.95
C LYS A 232 14.33 -8.37 3.38
N ASP A 233 13.76 -7.69 2.38
CA ASP A 233 12.50 -8.05 1.75
C ASP A 233 12.62 -9.39 0.99
N LYS A 234 11.74 -10.34 1.33
CA LYS A 234 11.69 -11.69 0.76
C LYS A 234 10.91 -11.77 -0.55
N TYR A 235 10.08 -10.77 -0.85
CA TYR A 235 9.22 -10.70 -2.03
C TYR A 235 9.82 -9.79 -3.10
N LEU A 236 10.38 -8.65 -2.70
CA LEU A 236 10.89 -7.61 -3.59
C LEU A 236 12.40 -7.42 -3.40
N SER A 237 13.17 -7.95 -4.34
CA SER A 237 14.63 -7.85 -4.31
C SER A 237 15.10 -6.40 -4.54
N PRO A 238 16.19 -5.95 -3.89
CA PRO A 238 16.79 -4.63 -4.15
C PRO A 238 17.20 -4.36 -5.60
N ILE A 239 17.27 -5.39 -6.46
CA ILE A 239 17.46 -5.21 -7.91
C ILE A 239 16.39 -4.30 -8.52
N LEU A 240 15.20 -4.24 -7.90
CA LEU A 240 14.08 -3.38 -8.31
C LEU A 240 14.33 -1.88 -8.08
N LEU A 241 15.47 -1.52 -7.47
CA LEU A 241 15.91 -0.13 -7.34
C LEU A 241 16.77 0.32 -8.52
N ASN A 242 17.32 -0.60 -9.31
CA ASN A 242 18.26 -0.29 -10.37
C ASN A 242 17.54 0.26 -11.60
N GLY A 243 18.03 1.38 -12.16
CA GLY A 243 17.47 1.97 -13.38
C GLY A 243 16.29 2.91 -13.13
N LEU A 244 15.85 3.09 -11.89
CA LEU A 244 14.76 4.01 -11.54
C LEU A 244 15.08 5.46 -11.87
N GLU A 245 16.35 5.86 -11.83
CA GLU A 245 16.82 7.19 -12.19
C GLU A 245 16.52 7.56 -13.65
N LYS A 246 16.26 6.56 -14.52
CA LYS A 246 15.85 6.78 -15.91
C LYS A 246 14.35 7.02 -16.07
N LEU A 247 13.57 6.60 -15.07
CA LEU A 247 12.11 6.65 -15.09
C LEU A 247 11.54 7.75 -14.19
N VAL A 248 12.33 8.22 -13.22
CA VAL A 248 11.90 9.19 -12.22
C VAL A 248 12.82 10.42 -12.25
N SER A 249 12.26 11.58 -12.58
CA SER A 249 13.05 12.80 -12.81
C SER A 249 13.68 13.40 -11.55
N ASP A 250 12.99 13.28 -10.41
CA ASP A 250 13.48 13.71 -9.09
C ASP A 250 13.29 12.58 -8.10
N LEU A 251 14.37 11.85 -7.83
CA LEU A 251 14.37 10.59 -7.11
C LEU A 251 15.32 10.62 -5.91
N LYS A 252 14.77 10.34 -4.74
CA LYS A 252 15.52 10.05 -3.51
C LYS A 252 15.26 8.63 -3.07
N ILE A 253 16.32 7.84 -2.85
CA ILE A 253 16.22 6.46 -2.35
C ILE A 253 16.83 6.38 -0.95
N SER A 254 16.08 5.85 0.01
CA SER A 254 16.50 5.61 1.39
C SER A 254 16.41 4.12 1.70
N LYS A 255 17.57 3.46 1.76
CA LYS A 255 17.67 2.03 2.09
C LYS A 255 17.64 1.84 3.61
N VAL A 256 16.89 0.84 4.06
CA VAL A 256 16.74 0.47 5.47
C VAL A 256 17.23 -0.97 5.62
N GLU A 257 18.52 -1.10 5.97
CA GLU A 257 19.21 -2.39 6.04
C GLU A 257 18.54 -3.39 6.98
N ASP A 258 18.03 -2.93 8.13
CA ASP A 258 17.39 -3.76 9.15
C ASP A 258 15.87 -3.83 9.07
N ALA A 259 15.32 -3.67 7.86
CA ALA A 259 13.89 -3.84 7.61
C ALA A 259 13.64 -4.82 6.47
N ALA A 260 12.53 -5.53 6.58
CA ALA A 260 12.01 -6.40 5.53
C ALA A 260 10.89 -5.69 4.75
N HIS A 261 9.94 -6.45 4.24
CA HIS A 261 8.87 -5.96 3.38
C HIS A 261 7.98 -4.89 4.04
N TRP A 262 7.58 -5.09 5.30
CA TRP A 262 6.79 -4.13 6.07
C TRP A 262 7.70 -3.09 6.76
N VAL A 263 8.50 -2.36 5.97
CA VAL A 263 9.51 -1.40 6.46
C VAL A 263 8.95 -0.37 7.46
N HIS A 264 7.71 0.06 7.24
CA HIS A 264 7.01 1.01 8.10
C HIS A 264 6.56 0.42 9.44
N GLN A 265 6.46 -0.91 9.56
CA GLN A 265 6.24 -1.59 10.82
C GLN A 265 7.57 -1.93 11.50
N ASN A 266 8.51 -2.52 10.75
CA ASN A 266 9.82 -2.92 11.28
C ASN A 266 10.60 -1.73 11.86
N GLN A 267 10.57 -0.61 11.14
CA GLN A 267 11.41 0.56 11.41
C GLN A 267 10.56 1.84 11.43
N SER A 268 9.38 1.79 12.07
CA SER A 268 8.39 2.88 12.09
C SER A 268 8.98 4.26 12.43
N ARG A 269 9.83 4.35 13.45
CA ARG A 269 10.49 5.61 13.85
C ARG A 269 11.38 6.16 12.74
N LYS A 270 12.20 5.31 12.12
CA LYS A 270 13.12 5.68 11.04
C LYS A 270 12.34 6.08 9.78
N VAL A 271 11.31 5.30 9.41
CA VAL A 271 10.44 5.61 8.26
C VAL A 271 9.75 6.96 8.45
N ASN A 272 9.14 7.21 9.60
CA ASN A 272 8.49 8.49 9.89
C ASN A 272 9.48 9.66 9.83
N GLN A 273 10.69 9.48 10.35
CA GLN A 273 11.74 10.49 10.27
C GLN A 273 12.13 10.81 8.82
N LEU A 274 12.35 9.78 7.99
CA LEU A 274 12.69 9.95 6.57
C LEU A 274 11.59 10.68 5.80
N ILE A 275 10.34 10.31 6.05
CA ILE A 275 9.17 10.98 5.45
C ILE A 275 9.12 12.45 5.87
N LEU A 276 9.22 12.75 7.16
CA LEU A 276 9.19 14.13 7.66
C LEU A 276 10.31 14.99 7.08
N GLN A 277 11.53 14.47 7.06
CA GLN A 277 12.68 15.17 6.50
C GLN A 277 12.45 15.47 5.02
N TYR A 278 11.96 14.49 4.25
CA TYR A 278 11.66 14.68 2.83
C TYR A 278 10.56 15.71 2.58
N LEU A 279 9.53 15.72 3.44
CA LEU A 279 8.46 16.72 3.38
C LEU A 279 8.98 18.13 3.67
N GLN A 280 9.90 18.27 4.61
CA GLN A 280 10.50 19.57 4.99
C GLN A 280 11.44 20.14 3.92
N THR A 281 12.19 19.29 3.20
CA THR A 281 13.22 19.77 2.27
C THR A 281 12.68 20.33 0.95
N HIS A 282 11.38 20.21 0.66
CA HIS A 282 10.78 20.63 -0.62
C HIS A 282 9.66 21.66 -0.44
N HIS A 283 9.73 22.50 0.61
CA HIS A 283 8.80 23.60 0.88
C HIS A 283 8.92 24.80 -0.10
N GLN A 284 9.56 24.64 -1.27
CA GLN A 284 9.76 25.71 -2.25
C GLN A 284 8.94 25.48 -3.51
#